data_AF-A0A3L7V3E0-F1
#
_entry.id   AF-A0A3L7V3E0-F1
#
_cell.length_a   1.000
_cell.length_b   1.000
_cell.length_c   1.000
_cell.angle_alpha   90.00
_cell.angle_beta   90.00
_cell.angle_gamma   90.00
#
_symmetry.space_group_name_H-M   'P 1'
#
loop_
_entity.id
_entity.type
_entity.pdbx_description
1 polymer ?
#
loop_
_entity_poly.entity_id
_entity_poly.type
_entity_poly.pdbx_seq_one_letter_code
_entity_poly.pdbx_strand_id
1 'polypeptide(L)'
;MAKSKSAFTGCWHIVSMSGWEDEALNREVQAFIEFDEEGLGKFQFGNVRAVTDHYRTKKRDRMRIAQFCWDGKDGTPLDGVGWVILEGGKMTGTICIHLGDELEFVAKKAKAPEGVKRSWLD
;
A
#
# COMPACT_ATOMS: atom_id res chain seq x y z
N MET A 1 12.52 -16.82 16.69
CA MET A 1 11.71 -17.34 15.56
C MET A 1 11.56 -16.21 14.57
N ALA A 2 12.14 -16.30 13.37
CA ALA A 2 11.91 -15.29 12.33
C ALA A 2 10.45 -15.39 11.86
N LYS A 3 9.69 -14.28 11.88
CA LYS A 3 8.35 -14.24 11.29
C LYS A 3 8.48 -14.52 9.80
N SER A 4 7.64 -15.39 9.24
CA SER A 4 7.63 -15.59 7.79
C SER A 4 7.17 -14.30 7.12
N LYS A 5 7.91 -13.83 6.11
CA LYS A 5 7.58 -12.64 5.33
C LYS A 5 6.14 -12.70 4.82
N SER A 6 5.35 -11.66 5.10
CA SER A 6 3.97 -11.59 4.62
C SER A 6 3.96 -11.52 3.09
N ALA A 7 2.95 -12.11 2.45
CA ALA A 7 2.79 -11.98 0.99
C ALA A 7 2.55 -10.53 0.57
N PHE A 8 2.03 -9.70 1.50
CA PHE A 8 1.84 -8.27 1.33
C PHE A 8 3.15 -7.49 1.37
N THR A 9 4.20 -7.99 2.04
CA THR A 9 5.42 -7.23 2.25
C THR A 9 6.07 -6.82 0.91
N GLY A 10 6.49 -5.55 0.86
CA GLY A 10 7.07 -4.87 -0.30
C GLY A 10 6.19 -3.74 -0.82
N CYS A 11 6.68 -3.06 -1.86
CA CYS A 11 5.98 -1.99 -2.55
C CYS A 11 5.05 -2.54 -3.64
N TRP A 12 3.86 -1.95 -3.75
CA TRP A 12 2.85 -2.23 -4.76
C TRP A 12 2.47 -0.93 -5.44
N HIS A 13 2.61 -0.87 -6.76
CA HIS A 13 2.18 0.29 -7.54
C HIS A 13 0.67 0.25 -7.71
N ILE A 14 -0.01 1.31 -7.29
CA ILE A 14 -1.42 1.53 -7.54
C ILE A 14 -1.56 1.91 -9.02
N VAL A 15 -2.25 1.07 -9.78
CA VAL A 15 -2.39 1.19 -11.24
C VAL A 15 -3.77 1.67 -11.66
N SER A 16 -4.70 1.81 -10.72
CA SER A 16 -6.04 2.35 -10.93
C SER A 16 -6.66 2.67 -9.57
N MET A 17 -7.41 3.76 -9.48
CA MET A 17 -8.15 4.18 -8.29
C MET A 17 -9.47 4.86 -8.70
N SER A 18 -10.55 4.60 -7.97
CA SER A 18 -11.88 5.15 -8.27
C SER A 18 -11.88 6.69 -8.22
N GLY A 19 -12.35 7.34 -9.28
CA GLY A 19 -12.43 8.81 -9.36
C GLY A 19 -11.13 9.52 -9.70
N TRP A 20 -10.07 8.78 -10.04
CA TRP A 20 -8.76 9.33 -10.38
C TRP A 20 -8.33 8.93 -11.79
N GLU A 21 -7.90 9.92 -12.58
CA GLU A 21 -7.17 9.70 -13.83
C GLU A 21 -5.68 9.41 -13.55
N ASP A 22 -5.04 8.62 -14.40
CA ASP A 22 -3.66 8.14 -14.19
C ASP A 22 -2.65 9.27 -13.93
N GLU A 23 -2.80 10.40 -14.62
CA GLU A 23 -1.87 11.53 -14.53
C GLU A 23 -2.04 12.31 -13.22
N ALA A 24 -3.26 12.38 -12.69
CA ALA A 24 -3.52 12.95 -11.37
C ALA A 24 -3.07 11.99 -10.27
N LEU A 25 -3.33 10.68 -10.46
CA LEU A 25 -2.95 9.63 -9.52
C LEU A 25 -1.44 9.58 -9.31
N ASN A 26 -0.67 9.74 -10.38
CA ASN A 26 0.79 9.64 -10.37
C ASN A 26 1.50 11.01 -10.37
N ARG A 27 0.79 12.10 -9.98
CA ARG A 27 1.25 13.48 -10.13
C ARG A 27 2.63 13.76 -9.52
N GLU A 28 2.84 13.32 -8.28
CA GLU A 28 4.10 13.59 -7.55
C GLU A 28 5.09 12.42 -7.66
N VAL A 29 4.58 11.20 -7.58
CA VAL A 29 5.32 9.95 -7.69
C VAL A 29 4.41 8.89 -8.31
N GLN A 30 4.99 7.81 -8.81
CA GLN A 30 4.23 6.59 -9.10
C GLN A 30 3.44 6.20 -7.84
N ALA A 31 2.11 6.20 -7.94
CA ALA A 31 1.23 5.89 -6.83
C ALA A 31 1.52 4.50 -6.29
N PHE A 32 1.57 4.37 -4.98
CA PHE A 32 1.98 3.13 -4.34
C PHE A 32 1.40 2.94 -2.95
N ILE A 33 1.37 1.68 -2.52
CA ILE A 33 1.20 1.25 -1.13
C ILE A 33 2.29 0.25 -0.77
N GLU A 34 2.89 0.42 0.39
CA GLU A 34 3.99 -0.40 0.89
C GLU A 34 3.63 -0.99 2.24
N PHE A 35 3.98 -2.27 2.43
CA PHE A 35 3.87 -2.98 3.70
C PHE A 35 5.25 -3.50 4.08
N ASP A 36 5.69 -3.25 5.31
CA ASP A 36 6.98 -3.74 5.81
C ASP A 36 6.85 -5.09 6.55
N GLU A 37 7.90 -5.51 7.25
CA GLU A 37 7.92 -6.76 8.04
C GLU A 37 7.51 -6.56 9.51
N GLU A 38 7.47 -5.31 9.96
CA GLU A 38 7.16 -4.91 11.34
C GLU A 38 5.66 -4.66 11.56
N GLY A 39 4.87 -4.62 10.48
CA GLY A 39 3.43 -4.38 10.53
C GLY A 39 3.06 -2.93 10.27
N LEU A 40 4.01 -2.12 9.79
CA LEU A 40 3.81 -0.75 9.36
C LEU A 40 3.76 -0.68 7.83
N GLY A 41 3.46 0.50 7.34
CA GLY A 41 3.44 0.77 5.93
C GLY A 41 3.32 2.26 5.64
N LYS A 42 3.17 2.55 4.35
CA LYS A 42 2.96 3.91 3.85
C LYS A 42 2.34 3.83 2.47
N PHE A 43 1.67 4.89 2.07
CA PHE A 43 1.21 5.04 0.70
C PHE A 43 1.33 6.49 0.26
N GLN A 44 1.37 6.67 -1.06
CA GLN A 44 1.26 7.97 -1.69
C GLN A 44 0.49 7.84 -3.00
N PHE A 45 -0.41 8.78 -3.24
CA PHE A 45 -1.07 8.99 -4.52
C PHE A 45 -1.48 10.46 -4.64
N GLY A 46 -1.31 11.05 -5.81
CA GLY A 46 -1.43 12.49 -6.00
C GLY A 46 -0.63 13.25 -4.93
N ASN A 47 -1.34 14.04 -4.13
CA ASN A 47 -0.78 14.83 -3.04
C ASN A 47 -1.00 14.23 -1.64
N VAL A 48 -1.66 13.07 -1.55
CA VAL A 48 -1.94 12.40 -0.28
C VAL A 48 -0.73 11.55 0.08
N ARG A 49 -0.13 11.79 1.25
CA ARG A 49 0.94 10.99 1.83
C ARG A 49 0.49 10.49 3.18
N ALA A 50 0.70 9.21 3.46
CA ALA A 50 0.30 8.63 4.73
C ALA A 50 1.26 7.53 5.19
N VAL A 51 1.30 7.33 6.50
CA VAL A 51 1.83 6.11 7.12
C VAL A 51 0.68 5.25 7.58
N THR A 52 0.89 3.94 7.55
CA THR A 52 -0.06 2.96 8.05
C THR A 52 0.57 2.21 9.22
N ASP A 53 -0.25 1.84 10.19
CA ASP A 53 0.21 1.06 11.34
C ASP A 53 -0.63 -0.20 11.55
N HIS A 54 -0.05 -1.11 12.33
CA HIS A 54 -0.73 -2.25 12.92
C HIS A 54 -1.57 -3.10 11.95
N TYR A 55 -1.09 -3.32 10.72
CA TYR A 55 -1.92 -4.02 9.75
C TYR A 55 -2.18 -5.48 10.19
N ARG A 56 -3.45 -5.89 10.20
CA ARG A 56 -3.86 -7.22 10.65
C ARG A 56 -4.16 -8.12 9.48
N THR A 57 -3.40 -9.20 9.33
CA THR A 57 -3.63 -10.17 8.26
C THR A 57 -4.58 -11.27 8.67
N LYS A 58 -5.52 -11.63 7.78
CA LYS A 58 -6.30 -12.87 7.86
C LYS A 58 -6.13 -13.66 6.56
N LYS A 59 -6.23 -14.98 6.66
CA LYS A 59 -6.29 -15.88 5.50
C LYS A 59 -7.67 -16.52 5.47
N ARG A 60 -8.38 -16.41 4.33
CA ARG A 60 -9.63 -17.09 4.06
C ARG A 60 -9.49 -17.78 2.70
N ASP A 61 -9.49 -19.11 2.68
CA ASP A 61 -9.22 -19.91 1.48
C ASP A 61 -7.90 -19.52 0.79
N ARG A 62 -7.97 -19.11 -0.49
CA ARG A 62 -6.86 -18.60 -1.31
C ARG A 62 -6.66 -17.08 -1.17
N MET A 63 -7.53 -16.40 -0.44
CA MET A 63 -7.56 -14.96 -0.27
C MET A 63 -6.77 -14.56 0.98
N ARG A 64 -5.80 -13.67 0.81
CA ARG A 64 -5.13 -13.01 1.94
C ARG A 64 -5.74 -11.62 2.09
N ILE A 65 -6.07 -11.23 3.31
CA ILE A 65 -6.67 -9.93 3.62
C ILE A 65 -5.76 -9.22 4.62
N ALA A 66 -5.53 -7.92 4.45
CA ALA A 66 -4.98 -7.06 5.50
C ALA A 66 -5.89 -5.86 5.73
N GLN A 67 -6.02 -5.42 6.98
CA GLN A 67 -6.69 -4.17 7.37
C GLN A 67 -5.68 -3.29 8.09
N PHE A 68 -5.75 -1.98 7.88
CA PHE A 68 -4.82 -1.01 8.47
C PHE A 68 -5.54 0.30 8.84
N CYS A 69 -5.03 0.99 9.85
CA CYS A 69 -5.31 2.41 10.07
C CYS A 69 -4.21 3.23 9.39
N TRP A 70 -4.48 4.50 9.12
CA TRP A 70 -3.50 5.38 8.53
C TRP A 70 -3.69 6.84 8.93
N ASP A 71 -2.57 7.56 8.99
CA ASP A 71 -2.52 8.98 9.28
C ASP A 71 -1.73 9.71 8.19
N GLY A 72 -2.27 10.85 7.76
CA GLY A 72 -1.61 11.75 6.83
C GLY A 72 -0.26 12.26 7.33
N LYS A 73 0.66 12.48 6.40
CA LYS A 73 2.00 13.06 6.61
C LYS A 73 2.24 14.23 5.68
N ASP A 74 3.29 14.99 6.00
CA ASP A 74 3.77 16.13 5.22
C ASP A 74 2.67 17.14 4.87
N GLY A 75 1.81 17.44 5.85
CA GLY A 75 0.72 18.40 5.67
C GLY A 75 -0.55 17.83 5.04
N THR A 76 -0.64 16.52 4.81
CA THR A 76 -1.90 15.83 4.45
C THR A 76 -2.81 15.80 5.68
N PRO A 77 -3.92 16.57 5.72
CA PRO A 77 -4.78 16.68 6.90
C PRO A 77 -5.91 15.64 6.84
N LEU A 78 -5.57 14.39 6.51
CA LEU A 78 -6.51 13.28 6.34
C LEU A 78 -6.03 12.09 7.16
N ASP A 79 -6.98 11.30 7.64
CA ASP A 79 -6.75 10.03 8.33
C ASP A 79 -7.84 9.03 7.91
N GLY A 80 -7.67 7.77 8.31
CA GLY A 80 -8.75 6.81 8.19
C GLY A 80 -8.30 5.35 8.33
N VAL A 81 -9.00 4.49 7.60
CA VAL A 81 -8.77 3.04 7.60
C VAL A 81 -8.69 2.53 6.17
N GLY A 82 -8.21 1.32 6.00
CA GLY A 82 -8.23 0.66 4.70
C GLY A 82 -8.10 -0.84 4.81
N TRP A 83 -8.32 -1.51 3.69
CA TRP A 83 -8.10 -2.94 3.56
C TRP A 83 -7.55 -3.29 2.18
N VAL A 84 -6.81 -4.40 2.13
CA VAL A 84 -6.33 -5.01 0.90
C VAL A 84 -6.65 -6.48 0.87
N ILE A 85 -6.86 -6.97 -0.34
CA ILE A 85 -7.07 -8.35 -0.71
C ILE A 85 -5.96 -8.72 -1.69
N LEU A 86 -5.27 -9.82 -1.43
CA LEU A 86 -4.31 -10.40 -2.37
C LEU A 86 -4.82 -11.77 -2.83
N GLU A 87 -5.12 -11.85 -4.11
CA GLU A 87 -5.59 -13.06 -4.79
C GLU A 87 -4.85 -13.21 -6.13
N GLY A 88 -4.25 -14.39 -6.37
CA GLY A 88 -3.56 -14.67 -7.63
C GLY A 88 -2.43 -13.70 -8.00
N GLY A 89 -1.82 -13.03 -7.01
CA GLY A 89 -0.77 -12.03 -7.23
C GLY A 89 -1.27 -10.62 -7.60
N LYS A 90 -2.60 -10.43 -7.69
CA LYS A 90 -3.24 -9.13 -7.87
C LYS A 90 -3.71 -8.61 -6.52
N MET A 91 -3.41 -7.34 -6.23
CA MET A 91 -3.92 -6.65 -5.06
C MET A 91 -5.09 -5.77 -5.45
N THR A 92 -6.20 -5.88 -4.70
CA THR A 92 -7.27 -4.89 -4.69
C THR A 92 -7.42 -4.35 -3.27
N GLY A 93 -7.92 -3.14 -3.12
CA GLY A 93 -8.14 -2.58 -1.79
C GLY A 93 -9.03 -1.37 -1.81
N THR A 94 -9.29 -0.86 -0.61
CA THR A 94 -10.06 0.36 -0.38
C THR A 94 -9.30 1.21 0.65
N ILE A 95 -9.18 2.50 0.37
CA ILE A 95 -8.74 3.52 1.33
C ILE A 95 -9.98 4.33 1.70
N CYS A 96 -10.37 4.28 2.97
CA CYS A 96 -11.48 5.07 3.51
C CYS A 96 -10.90 6.29 4.22
N ILE A 97 -11.31 7.47 3.79
CA ILE A 97 -10.99 8.73 4.47
C ILE A 97 -12.03 8.94 5.56
N HIS A 98 -11.60 9.27 6.78
CA HIS A 98 -12.50 9.57 7.88
C HIS A 98 -13.46 10.70 7.49
N LEU A 99 -14.78 10.44 7.57
CA LEU A 99 -15.84 11.36 7.13
C LEU A 99 -15.71 11.83 5.66
N GLY A 100 -15.04 11.04 4.82
CA GLY A 100 -14.81 11.34 3.41
C GLY A 100 -15.12 10.15 2.51
N ASP A 101 -14.39 10.09 1.41
CA ASP A 101 -14.62 9.10 0.35
C ASP A 101 -14.06 7.72 0.70
N GLU A 102 -14.65 6.71 0.06
CA GLU A 102 -14.07 5.38 -0.06
C GLU A 102 -13.46 5.22 -1.45
N LEU A 103 -12.14 5.05 -1.50
CA LEU A 103 -11.37 4.99 -2.72
C LEU A 103 -10.94 3.54 -3.00
N GLU A 104 -11.62 2.89 -3.93
CA GLU A 104 -11.25 1.57 -4.40
C GLU A 104 -10.02 1.64 -5.30
N PHE A 105 -9.11 0.68 -5.19
CA PHE A 105 -7.90 0.66 -5.98
C PHE A 105 -7.45 -0.74 -6.39
N VAL A 106 -6.64 -0.79 -7.45
CA VAL A 106 -5.93 -1.98 -7.92
C VAL A 106 -4.43 -1.71 -7.86
N ALA A 107 -3.67 -2.66 -7.34
CA ALA A 107 -2.21 -2.55 -7.29
C ALA A 107 -1.50 -3.81 -7.81
N LYS A 108 -0.30 -3.59 -8.36
CA LYS A 108 0.61 -4.63 -8.84
C LYS A 108 1.92 -4.56 -8.06
N LYS A 109 2.51 -5.71 -7.79
CA LYS A 109 3.80 -5.75 -7.07
C LYS A 109 4.86 -4.99 -7.86
N ALA A 110 5.55 -4.06 -7.21
CA ALA A 110 6.65 -3.34 -7.84
C ALA A 110 7.72 -4.35 -8.25
N LYS A 111 8.25 -4.22 -9.47
CA LYS A 111 9.45 -4.96 -9.85
C LYS A 111 10.60 -4.44 -9.00
N ALA A 112 11.45 -5.34 -8.50
CA ALA A 112 12.71 -4.90 -7.93
C ALA A 112 13.44 -4.07 -8.99
N PRO A 113 14.05 -2.92 -8.63
CA PRO A 113 14.89 -2.20 -9.59
C PRO A 113 15.96 -3.17 -10.12
N GLU A 114 15.97 -3.38 -11.43
CA GLU A 114 17.02 -4.17 -12.08
C GLU A 114 18.36 -3.47 -11.78
N GLY A 115 19.22 -4.14 -11.00
CA GLY A 115 20.63 -3.73 -10.88
C GLY A 115 21.07 -3.08 -9.56
N VAL A 116 20.29 -3.06 -8.48
CA VAL A 116 20.87 -2.73 -7.17
C VAL A 116 21.68 -3.94 -6.68
N LYS A 117 22.94 -4.04 -7.11
CA LYS A 117 23.95 -4.83 -6.40
C LYS A 117 24.00 -4.25 -4.99
N ARG A 118 23.49 -5.00 -4.01
CA ARG A 118 23.77 -4.73 -2.60
C ARG A 118 25.27 -4.91 -2.39
N SER A 119 26.06 -3.85 -2.51
CA SER A 119 27.42 -3.83 -1.98
C SER A 119 27.31 -3.78 -0.47
N TRP A 120 27.45 -4.93 0.16
CA TRP A 120 27.82 -4.98 1.58
C TRP A 120 29.34 -4.88 1.64
N LEU A 121 29.82 -3.90 2.40
CA LEU A 121 31.18 -3.58 2.87
C LEU A 121 31.54 -2.13 2.54
N ASP A 122 31.43 -1.28 3.56
CA ASP A 122 32.57 -0.57 4.15
C ASP A 122 32.29 -0.39 5.66
#